data_AF-A0A4U0XUX6-F1
#
_entry.id   AF-A0A4U0XUX6-F1
#
_cell.length_a   1.000
_cell.length_b   1.000
_cell.length_c   1.000
_cell.angle_alpha   90.00
_cell.angle_beta   90.00
_cell.angle_gamma   90.00
#
_symmetry.space_group_name_H-M   'P 1'
#
loop_
_entity.id
_entity.type
_entity.pdbx_description
1 polymer ?
#
loop_
_entity_poly.entity_id
_entity_poly.type
_entity_poly.pdbx_seq_one_letter_code
_entity_poly.pdbx_strand_id
1 'polypeptide(L)'
;MAAPSIDRLLNLVPDHPEQVLTQLHAHPTLASQQDAHGYSLVHAATSYDHADLLRALIIDLHVDPNIPDEDGETALFNAETVDMAKQLLELGVKLDLKNTDGQTAAEKLDDDDEQPLVAAYLREAASHPIPEAAASVLSQTARAEASSAAQVGTVNGDANGVHAPPPLPNGVKIEVGTMQQDEAGGEPDPEFRRRIEELAAREDFQTEEGQRELRNLVEDAVSGLTQEGQGAATRRRLG
;
A
#
# COMPACT_ATOMS: atom_id res chain seq x y z
N MET A 1 -32.04 25.09 -4.01
CA MET A 1 -31.87 25.32 -2.56
C MET A 1 -30.49 25.93 -2.35
N ALA A 2 -30.26 26.64 -1.23
CA ALA A 2 -28.91 27.09 -0.89
C ALA A 2 -28.00 25.86 -0.65
N ALA A 3 -26.73 25.96 -1.00
CA ALA A 3 -25.75 24.92 -0.71
C ALA A 3 -25.67 24.71 0.81
N PRO A 4 -25.61 23.46 1.32
CA PRO A 4 -25.36 23.20 2.72
C PRO A 4 -23.94 23.66 3.12
N SER A 5 -23.73 23.96 4.40
CA SER A 5 -22.38 24.17 4.92
C SER A 5 -21.63 22.85 5.07
N ILE A 6 -20.30 22.93 5.14
CA ILE A 6 -19.45 21.77 5.42
C ILE A 6 -19.79 21.15 6.78
N ASP A 7 -20.03 21.95 7.82
CA ASP A 7 -20.42 21.46 9.16
C ASP A 7 -21.69 20.62 9.12
N ARG A 8 -22.64 21.01 8.26
CA ARG A 8 -23.88 20.25 8.11
C ARG A 8 -23.62 18.90 7.45
N LEU A 9 -22.71 18.83 6.47
CA LEU A 9 -22.35 17.55 5.85
C LEU A 9 -21.59 16.67 6.82
N LEU A 10 -20.63 17.21 7.57
CA LEU A 10 -19.87 16.47 8.58
C LEU A 10 -20.79 15.83 9.63
N ASN A 11 -21.78 16.58 10.12
CA ASN A 11 -22.77 16.05 11.06
C ASN A 11 -23.70 14.96 10.48
N LEU A 12 -23.77 14.81 9.16
CA LEU A 12 -24.54 13.75 8.51
C LEU A 12 -23.72 12.48 8.27
N VAL A 13 -22.39 12.56 8.26
CA VAL A 13 -21.52 11.41 7.98
C VAL A 13 -21.81 10.20 8.87
N PRO A 14 -21.99 10.33 10.21
CA PRO A 14 -22.15 9.17 11.09
C PRO A 14 -23.34 8.27 10.69
N ASP A 15 -24.49 8.90 10.41
CA ASP A 15 -25.77 8.22 10.28
C ASP A 15 -26.30 8.16 8.83
N HIS A 16 -25.83 9.07 7.97
CA HIS A 16 -26.41 9.33 6.65
C HIS A 16 -25.35 9.61 5.55
N PRO A 17 -24.34 8.74 5.36
CA PRO A 17 -23.30 8.93 4.35
C PRO A 17 -23.86 8.99 2.90
N GLU A 18 -24.97 8.32 2.63
CA GLU A 18 -25.65 8.37 1.33
C GLU A 18 -26.28 9.74 1.03
N GLN A 19 -26.75 10.44 2.07
CA GLN A 19 -27.24 11.81 1.93
C GLN A 19 -26.10 12.78 1.70
N VAL A 20 -24.93 12.54 2.32
CA VAL A 20 -23.72 13.31 2.03
C VAL A 20 -23.37 13.19 0.55
N LEU A 21 -23.29 11.98 -0.01
CA LEU A 21 -23.04 11.78 -1.44
C LEU A 21 -24.07 12.48 -2.33
N THR A 22 -25.35 12.39 -1.98
CA THR A 22 -26.42 13.09 -2.71
C THR A 22 -26.20 14.61 -2.74
N GLN A 23 -25.78 15.19 -1.61
CA GLN A 23 -25.46 16.62 -1.53
C GLN A 23 -24.20 16.97 -2.31
N LEU A 24 -23.17 16.11 -2.28
CA LEU A 24 -21.94 16.32 -3.03
C LEU A 24 -22.16 16.25 -4.55
N HIS A 25 -23.09 15.42 -5.04
CA HIS A 25 -23.47 15.46 -6.46
C HIS A 25 -24.10 16.79 -6.87
N ALA A 26 -24.88 17.41 -5.98
CA ALA A 26 -25.46 18.74 -6.23
C ALA A 26 -24.44 19.88 -6.02
N HIS A 27 -23.47 19.68 -5.14
CA HIS A 27 -22.49 20.68 -4.72
C HIS A 27 -21.06 20.08 -4.59
N PRO A 28 -20.40 19.71 -5.71
CA PRO A 28 -19.13 18.97 -5.67
C PRO A 28 -17.99 19.72 -4.97
N THR A 29 -18.02 21.05 -4.99
CA THR A 29 -17.00 21.91 -4.36
C THR A 29 -16.98 21.81 -2.83
N LEU A 30 -17.97 21.15 -2.21
CA LEU A 30 -17.97 20.89 -0.77
C LEU A 30 -17.08 19.69 -0.39
N ALA A 31 -16.78 18.80 -1.33
CA ALA A 31 -16.08 17.54 -1.05
C ALA A 31 -14.68 17.75 -0.44
N SER A 32 -13.97 18.77 -0.91
CA SER A 32 -12.62 19.12 -0.45
C SER A 32 -12.60 20.22 0.63
N GLN A 33 -13.76 20.63 1.15
CA GLN A 33 -13.81 21.64 2.20
C GLN A 33 -13.49 21.03 3.57
N GLN A 34 -13.01 21.90 4.43
CA GLN A 34 -12.74 21.62 5.83
C GLN A 34 -13.58 22.57 6.69
N ASP A 35 -13.91 22.14 7.90
CA ASP A 35 -14.54 23.03 8.89
C ASP A 35 -13.52 24.00 9.50
N ALA A 36 -13.90 24.67 10.59
CA ALA A 36 -13.06 25.65 11.28
C ALA A 36 -11.77 25.04 11.89
N HIS A 37 -11.74 23.71 12.08
CA HIS A 37 -10.63 22.95 12.67
C HIS A 37 -9.83 22.18 11.62
N GLY A 38 -10.05 22.43 10.32
CA GLY A 38 -9.41 21.62 9.29
C GLY A 38 -10.05 20.22 9.15
N TYR A 39 -11.12 19.90 9.87
CA TYR A 39 -11.70 18.57 9.78
C TYR A 39 -12.48 18.41 8.47
N SER A 40 -12.20 17.35 7.72
CA SER A 40 -12.73 17.13 6.36
C SER A 40 -13.67 15.93 6.29
N LEU A 41 -14.39 15.79 5.18
CA LEU A 41 -15.23 14.62 4.94
C LEU A 41 -14.42 13.31 4.83
N VAL A 42 -13.14 13.37 4.46
CA VAL A 42 -12.25 12.20 4.42
C VAL A 42 -11.92 11.74 5.84
N HIS A 43 -11.66 12.67 6.76
CA HIS A 43 -11.48 12.36 8.19
C HIS A 43 -12.75 11.71 8.76
N ALA A 44 -13.90 12.38 8.57
CA ALA A 44 -15.17 11.87 9.07
C ALA A 44 -15.52 10.48 8.49
N ALA A 45 -15.38 10.29 7.17
CA ALA A 45 -15.67 8.99 6.55
C ALA A 45 -14.78 7.88 7.12
N THR A 46 -13.54 8.22 7.50
CA THR A 46 -12.61 7.28 8.11
C THR A 46 -12.98 6.94 9.55
N SER A 47 -13.25 7.95 10.39
CA SER A 47 -13.60 7.77 11.81
C SER A 47 -14.89 6.97 12.02
N TYR A 48 -15.82 7.03 11.07
CA TYR A 48 -17.09 6.30 11.13
C TYR A 48 -17.08 5.02 10.26
N ASP A 49 -15.93 4.58 9.76
CA ASP A 49 -15.75 3.35 8.97
C ASP A 49 -16.58 3.31 7.66
N HIS A 50 -16.88 4.48 7.07
CA HIS A 50 -17.68 4.64 5.85
C HIS A 50 -16.85 4.48 4.58
N ALA A 51 -16.42 3.25 4.30
CA ALA A 51 -15.57 2.90 3.16
C ALA A 51 -16.08 3.40 1.80
N ASP A 52 -17.39 3.28 1.54
CA ASP A 52 -17.98 3.69 0.25
C ASP A 52 -17.93 5.22 0.07
N LEU A 53 -18.21 5.98 1.14
CA LEU A 53 -18.09 7.44 1.13
C LEU A 53 -16.64 7.86 0.94
N LEU A 54 -15.70 7.21 1.65
CA LEU A 54 -14.27 7.47 1.53
C LEU A 54 -13.77 7.26 0.09
N ARG A 55 -14.14 6.13 -0.52
CA ARG A 55 -13.78 5.84 -1.92
C ARG A 55 -14.37 6.85 -2.89
N ALA A 56 -15.64 7.23 -2.73
CA ALA A 56 -16.27 8.23 -3.58
C ALA A 56 -15.60 9.61 -3.45
N LEU A 57 -15.21 10.01 -2.24
CA LEU A 57 -14.49 11.27 -2.01
C LEU A 57 -13.15 11.30 -2.75
N ILE A 58 -12.35 10.23 -2.63
CA ILE A 58 -10.99 10.22 -3.16
C ILE A 58 -10.96 9.88 -4.66
N ILE A 59 -11.71 8.87 -5.10
CA ILE A 59 -11.68 8.37 -6.49
C ILE A 59 -12.58 9.22 -7.39
N ASP A 60 -13.84 9.42 -7.01
CA ASP A 60 -14.82 10.05 -7.90
C ASP A 60 -14.76 11.58 -7.81
N LEU A 61 -14.58 12.11 -6.60
CA LEU A 61 -14.56 13.55 -6.32
C LEU A 61 -13.14 14.13 -6.24
N HIS A 62 -12.11 13.29 -6.38
CA HIS A 62 -10.71 13.69 -6.47
C HIS A 62 -10.24 14.53 -5.28
N VAL A 63 -10.80 14.28 -4.08
CA VAL A 63 -10.35 14.91 -2.85
C VAL A 63 -8.95 14.40 -2.52
N ASP A 64 -8.03 15.30 -2.17
CA ASP A 64 -6.68 14.90 -1.76
C ASP A 64 -6.77 14.02 -0.49
N PRO A 65 -6.29 12.76 -0.56
CA PRO A 65 -6.36 11.83 0.57
C PRO A 65 -5.44 12.24 1.73
N ASN A 66 -4.49 13.15 1.51
CA ASN A 66 -3.48 13.57 2.49
C ASN A 66 -3.76 14.96 3.10
N ILE A 67 -4.98 15.45 3.02
CA ILE A 67 -5.36 16.74 3.63
C ILE A 67 -5.20 16.63 5.16
N PRO A 68 -4.40 17.49 5.80
CA PRO A 68 -4.27 17.53 7.24
C PRO A 68 -5.34 18.43 7.88
N ASP A 69 -5.77 18.10 9.10
CA ASP A 69 -6.55 18.98 9.97
C ASP A 69 -5.68 20.00 10.74
N GLU A 70 -6.24 20.70 11.74
CA GLU A 70 -5.52 21.69 12.55
C GLU A 70 -4.37 21.12 13.38
N ASP A 71 -4.48 19.85 13.78
CA ASP A 71 -3.45 19.14 14.53
C ASP A 71 -2.41 18.49 13.61
N GLY A 72 -2.54 18.71 12.29
CA GLY A 72 -1.66 18.11 11.28
C GLY A 72 -1.97 16.64 11.02
N GLU A 73 -3.09 16.15 11.53
CA GLU A 73 -3.51 14.77 11.38
C GLU A 73 -4.19 14.58 10.03
N THR A 74 -3.83 13.51 9.33
CA THR A 74 -4.56 13.08 8.13
C THR A 74 -5.58 12.03 8.52
N ALA A 75 -6.45 11.66 7.60
CA ALA A 75 -7.45 10.61 7.83
C ALA A 75 -6.88 9.31 8.44
N LEU A 76 -5.63 8.95 8.17
CA LEU A 76 -5.00 7.75 8.74
C LEU A 76 -4.92 7.76 10.28
N PHE A 77 -4.85 8.95 10.90
CA PHE A 77 -4.82 9.11 12.35
C PHE A 77 -6.16 8.78 13.01
N ASN A 78 -7.25 8.77 12.25
CA ASN A 78 -8.59 8.50 12.77
C ASN A 78 -9.13 7.12 12.33
N ALA A 79 -8.26 6.21 11.88
CA ALA A 79 -8.68 4.89 11.43
C ALA A 79 -9.00 3.97 12.63
N GLU A 80 -10.27 3.57 12.74
CA GLU A 80 -10.76 2.70 13.81
C GLU A 80 -10.51 1.20 13.56
N THR A 81 -10.26 0.82 12.31
CA THR A 81 -10.10 -0.59 11.91
C THR A 81 -8.88 -0.79 11.02
N VAL A 82 -8.27 -1.97 11.11
CA VAL A 82 -7.16 -2.38 10.24
C VAL A 82 -7.59 -2.40 8.77
N ASP A 83 -8.85 -2.78 8.51
CA ASP A 83 -9.37 -2.81 7.15
C ASP A 83 -9.57 -1.39 6.59
N MET A 84 -10.02 -0.43 7.40
CA MET A 84 -10.05 0.97 6.97
C MET A 84 -8.64 1.51 6.70
N ALA A 85 -7.67 1.20 7.56
CA ALA A 85 -6.27 1.58 7.35
C ALA A 85 -5.70 1.01 6.03
N LYS A 86 -5.97 -0.26 5.70
CA LYS A 86 -5.59 -0.85 4.41
C LYS A 86 -6.19 -0.05 3.24
N GLN A 87 -7.48 0.28 3.32
CA GLN A 87 -8.16 1.02 2.26
C GLN A 87 -7.57 2.41 2.06
N LEU A 88 -7.24 3.12 3.14
CA LEU A 88 -6.59 4.43 3.06
C LEU A 88 -5.23 4.34 2.33
N LEU A 89 -4.42 3.32 2.63
CA LEU A 89 -3.15 3.11 1.96
C LEU A 89 -3.33 2.77 0.47
N GLU A 90 -4.33 1.94 0.13
CA GLU A 90 -4.70 1.67 -1.27
C GLU A 90 -5.16 2.93 -2.02
N LEU A 91 -5.79 3.88 -1.30
CA LEU A 91 -6.28 5.15 -1.82
C LEU A 91 -5.20 6.25 -1.86
N GLY A 92 -3.94 5.92 -1.55
CA GLY A 92 -2.81 6.84 -1.67
C GLY A 92 -2.61 7.77 -0.47
N VAL A 93 -3.18 7.42 0.69
CA VAL A 93 -2.82 8.06 1.96
C VAL A 93 -1.40 7.65 2.35
N LYS A 94 -0.60 8.65 2.71
CA LYS A 94 0.80 8.48 3.09
C LYS A 94 0.90 8.13 4.57
N LEU A 95 1.58 7.02 4.85
CA LEU A 95 1.79 6.52 6.21
C LEU A 95 2.91 7.23 6.98
N ASP A 96 3.77 7.99 6.30
CA ASP A 96 4.95 8.65 6.85
C ASP A 96 4.71 10.11 7.27
N LEU A 97 3.50 10.63 7.06
CA LEU A 97 3.12 11.97 7.48
C LEU A 97 3.05 12.07 9.00
N LYS A 98 3.57 13.17 9.52
CA LYS A 98 3.62 13.47 10.95
C LYS A 98 2.64 14.58 11.30
N ASN A 99 1.92 14.41 12.40
CA ASN A 99 1.09 15.45 13.00
C ASN A 99 1.96 16.57 13.63
N THR A 100 1.32 17.57 14.22
CA THR A 100 1.99 18.72 14.85
C THR A 100 2.87 18.34 16.03
N ASP A 101 2.59 17.21 16.71
CA ASP A 101 3.44 16.63 17.76
C ASP A 101 4.63 15.81 17.21
N GLY A 102 4.75 15.70 15.88
CA GLY A 102 5.83 14.97 15.22
C GLY A 102 5.62 13.45 15.19
N GLN A 103 4.42 12.98 15.51
CA GLN A 103 4.04 11.56 15.51
C GLN A 103 3.43 11.17 14.16
N THR A 104 3.79 9.99 13.66
CA THR A 104 3.05 9.29 12.61
C THR A 104 1.76 8.70 13.16
N ALA A 105 0.80 8.35 12.30
CA ALA A 105 -0.44 7.69 12.72
C ALA A 105 -0.16 6.40 13.51
N ALA A 106 0.87 5.64 13.11
CA ALA A 106 1.30 4.43 13.81
C ALA A 106 1.82 4.70 15.23
N GLU A 107 2.46 5.85 15.47
CA GLU A 107 2.94 6.25 16.78
C GLU A 107 1.80 6.80 17.66
N LYS A 108 0.87 7.56 17.09
CA LYS A 108 -0.27 8.14 17.82
C LYS A 108 -1.31 7.11 18.26
N LEU A 109 -1.50 6.05 17.46
CA LEU A 109 -2.50 5.01 17.71
C LEU A 109 -2.00 3.83 18.56
N ASP A 110 -0.72 3.80 18.95
CA ASP A 110 -0.12 2.67 19.67
C ASP A 110 -0.52 2.60 21.16
N ASP A 111 -1.13 3.66 21.69
CA ASP A 111 -1.65 3.69 23.06
C ASP A 111 -2.81 2.70 23.25
N ASP A 112 -2.87 2.06 24.42
CA ASP A 112 -3.88 1.03 24.75
C ASP A 112 -5.34 1.54 24.69
N ASP A 113 -5.53 2.86 24.84
CA ASP A 113 -6.82 3.54 24.80
C ASP A 113 -7.19 4.03 23.38
N GLU A 114 -6.34 3.79 22.38
CA GLU A 114 -6.50 4.20 20.97
C GLU A 114 -6.77 2.97 20.09
N GLN A 115 -5.93 2.72 19.06
CA GLN A 115 -6.09 1.63 18.10
C GLN A 115 -4.78 0.85 17.89
N PRO A 116 -4.30 0.11 18.92
CA PRO A 116 -2.98 -0.54 18.88
C PRO A 116 -2.86 -1.60 17.78
N LEU A 117 -3.97 -2.21 17.35
CA LEU A 117 -3.97 -3.14 16.21
C LEU A 117 -3.75 -2.42 14.87
N VAL A 118 -4.32 -1.23 14.70
CA VAL A 118 -4.08 -0.38 13.53
C VAL A 118 -2.63 0.11 13.54
N ALA A 119 -2.14 0.58 14.69
CA ALA A 119 -0.75 0.97 14.87
C ALA A 119 0.23 -0.16 14.48
N ALA A 120 0.00 -1.38 14.96
CA ALA A 120 0.81 -2.55 14.62
C ALA A 120 0.82 -2.83 13.11
N TYR A 121 -0.36 -2.79 12.46
CA TYR A 121 -0.48 -2.94 11.01
C TYR A 121 0.30 -1.86 10.25
N LEU A 122 0.17 -0.59 10.65
CA LEU A 122 0.88 0.51 10.00
C LEU A 122 2.40 0.41 10.15
N ARG A 123 2.90 -0.05 11.30
CA ARG A 123 4.34 -0.35 11.52
C ARG A 123 4.83 -1.47 10.60
N GLU A 124 4.03 -2.51 10.41
CA GLU A 124 4.35 -3.60 9.48
C GLU A 124 4.38 -3.11 8.04
N ALA A 125 3.38 -2.32 7.63
CA ALA A 125 3.27 -1.73 6.30
C ALA A 125 4.44 -0.76 6.00
N ALA A 126 4.89 0.01 6.99
CA ALA A 126 6.06 0.88 6.86
C ALA A 126 7.36 0.10 6.64
N SER A 127 7.46 -1.10 7.23
CA SER A 127 8.65 -1.95 7.15
C SER A 127 8.75 -2.73 5.84
N HIS A 128 7.62 -2.92 5.15
CA HIS A 128 7.53 -3.62 3.86
C HIS A 128 6.82 -2.72 2.84
N PRO A 129 7.46 -1.63 2.39
CA PRO A 129 6.85 -0.71 1.46
C PRO A 129 6.46 -1.47 0.19
N ILE A 130 5.17 -1.42 -0.15
CA ILE A 130 4.63 -1.97 -1.38
C ILE A 130 5.39 -1.32 -2.54
N PRO A 131 6.05 -2.08 -3.44
CA PRO A 131 6.77 -1.49 -4.56
C PRO A 131 5.82 -0.59 -5.36
N GLU A 132 6.28 0.63 -5.67
CA GLU A 132 5.61 1.74 -6.36
C GLU A 132 5.08 1.41 -7.78
N ALA A 133 4.88 0.14 -8.12
CA ALA A 133 4.33 -0.31 -9.40
C ALA A 133 2.79 -0.21 -9.47
N ALA A 134 2.10 -0.10 -8.33
CA ALA A 134 0.63 0.01 -8.29
C ALA A 134 0.11 1.47 -8.32
N ALA A 135 0.93 2.46 -7.97
CA ALA A 135 0.52 3.88 -7.98
C ALA A 135 0.50 4.49 -9.40
N SER A 136 1.19 3.88 -10.37
CA SER A 136 1.31 4.42 -11.74
C SER A 136 0.01 4.33 -12.56
N VAL A 137 -0.96 3.50 -12.16
CA VAL A 137 -2.17 3.25 -12.94
C VAL A 137 -3.13 4.44 -12.92
N LEU A 138 -3.16 5.23 -11.83
CA LEU A 138 -4.00 6.43 -11.72
C LEU A 138 -3.38 7.67 -12.40
N SER A 139 -2.06 7.69 -12.60
CA SER A 139 -1.37 8.82 -13.25
C SER A 139 -1.32 8.70 -14.79
N GLN A 140 -1.47 7.49 -15.34
CA GLN A 140 -1.49 7.28 -16.79
C GLN A 140 -2.83 7.60 -17.45
N THR A 141 -3.95 7.50 -16.74
CA THR A 141 -5.29 7.82 -17.29
C THR A 141 -5.50 9.32 -17.48
N ALA A 142 -4.93 10.18 -16.63
CA ALA A 142 -5.03 11.63 -16.76
C ALA A 142 -4.20 12.21 -17.92
N ARG A 143 -3.21 11.48 -18.44
CA ARG A 143 -2.30 11.98 -19.49
C ARG A 143 -2.69 11.55 -20.90
N ALA A 144 -3.66 10.64 -21.05
CA ALA A 144 -4.09 10.10 -22.33
C ALA A 144 -5.12 10.98 -23.07
N GLU A 145 -5.79 11.93 -22.41
CA GLU A 145 -6.83 12.75 -23.05
C GLU A 145 -6.37 14.11 -23.59
N ALA A 146 -5.12 14.52 -23.37
CA ALA A 146 -4.62 15.83 -23.78
C ALA A 146 -3.80 15.85 -25.10
N SER A 147 -3.56 14.70 -25.73
CA SER A 147 -2.67 14.61 -26.90
C SER A 147 -3.32 13.86 -28.07
N SER A 148 -4.44 14.37 -28.58
CA SER A 148 -4.93 14.02 -29.91
C SER A 148 -5.06 15.27 -30.78
N ALA A 149 -3.91 15.82 -31.17
CA ALA A 149 -3.80 16.68 -32.35
C ALA A 149 -2.34 16.74 -32.83
N ALA A 150 -2.13 16.29 -34.08
CA ALA A 150 -0.89 16.32 -34.86
C ALA A 150 0.21 15.35 -34.34
N GLN A 151 0.93 14.56 -35.15
CA GLN A 151 1.29 14.69 -36.56
C GLN A 151 1.88 13.35 -37.06
N VAL A 152 1.69 13.06 -38.35
CA VAL A 152 2.21 11.91 -39.09
C VAL A 152 3.71 12.13 -39.43
N GLY A 153 4.55 11.09 -39.32
CA GLY A 153 5.81 11.02 -40.09
C GLY A 153 6.98 10.19 -39.55
N THR A 154 7.25 9.07 -40.24
CA THR A 154 8.57 8.47 -40.59
C THR A 154 9.45 7.70 -39.58
N VAL A 155 9.46 6.36 -39.79
CA VAL A 155 10.52 5.34 -39.93
C VAL A 155 11.95 5.44 -39.32
N ASN A 156 12.35 4.26 -38.78
CA ASN A 156 13.66 3.58 -38.72
C ASN A 156 14.75 4.01 -37.70
N GLY A 157 15.29 3.01 -36.99
CA GLY A 157 16.70 2.98 -36.56
C GLY A 157 16.97 2.30 -35.22
N ASP A 158 17.63 1.13 -35.28
CA ASP A 158 18.18 0.34 -34.17
C ASP A 158 19.18 1.10 -33.28
N ALA A 159 19.18 0.85 -31.96
CA ALA A 159 20.41 0.83 -31.14
C ALA A 159 20.19 0.28 -29.72
N ASN A 160 20.88 -0.83 -29.45
CA ASN A 160 21.27 -1.39 -28.16
C ASN A 160 21.93 -0.34 -27.23
N GLY A 161 21.53 -0.26 -25.97
CA GLY A 161 22.09 0.69 -25.00
C GLY A 161 21.86 0.26 -23.54
N VAL A 162 22.88 -0.33 -22.94
CA VAL A 162 23.01 -0.63 -21.50
C VAL A 162 22.92 0.64 -20.65
N HIS A 163 21.96 0.69 -19.71
CA HIS A 163 21.79 1.83 -18.80
C HIS A 163 22.64 1.63 -17.53
N ALA A 164 23.62 2.50 -17.30
CA ALA A 164 24.39 2.54 -16.06
C ALA A 164 23.52 3.05 -14.89
N PRO A 165 23.76 2.62 -13.63
CA PRO A 165 22.96 3.07 -12.49
C PRO A 165 23.25 4.54 -12.13
N PRO A 166 22.26 5.25 -11.55
CA PRO A 166 22.38 6.66 -11.19
C PRO A 166 23.36 6.89 -10.02
N PRO A 167 24.04 8.06 -9.95
CA PRO A 167 24.95 8.39 -8.86
C PRO A 167 24.20 8.76 -7.57
N LEU A 168 24.77 8.36 -6.43
CA LEU A 168 24.25 8.65 -5.10
C LEU A 168 24.38 10.15 -4.75
N PRO A 169 23.44 10.73 -3.97
CA PRO A 169 23.49 12.11 -3.52
C PRO A 169 24.59 12.35 -2.47
N ASN A 170 25.11 13.58 -2.45
CA ASN A 170 26.23 14.00 -1.60
C ASN A 170 25.94 13.82 -0.10
N GLY A 171 26.73 12.97 0.59
CA GLY A 171 26.73 12.87 2.05
C GLY A 171 26.80 11.44 2.63
N VAL A 172 26.65 10.39 1.82
CA VAL A 172 26.69 9.00 2.29
C VAL A 172 28.11 8.43 2.20
N LYS A 173 28.76 8.18 3.35
CA LYS A 173 29.93 7.30 3.46
C LYS A 173 29.42 5.88 3.73
N ILE A 174 29.62 4.96 2.80
CA ILE A 174 29.38 3.52 3.03
C ILE A 174 30.67 2.93 3.60
N GLU A 175 30.71 2.67 4.90
CA GLU A 175 31.70 1.78 5.49
C GLU A 175 31.22 0.34 5.29
N VAL A 176 31.72 -0.30 4.24
CA VAL A 176 31.53 -1.74 4.00
C VAL A 176 32.30 -2.50 5.08
N GLY A 177 31.63 -2.81 6.18
CA GLY A 177 32.05 -3.84 7.11
C GLY A 177 31.74 -5.20 6.49
N THR A 178 32.77 -5.99 6.21
CA THR A 178 32.64 -7.42 5.92
C THR A 178 32.03 -8.14 7.13
N MET A 179 30.71 -8.30 7.15
CA MET A 179 30.07 -9.25 8.06
C MET A 179 30.39 -10.66 7.55
N GLN A 180 30.99 -11.45 8.43
CA GLN A 180 31.26 -12.86 8.21
C GLN A 180 29.93 -13.58 7.98
N GLN A 181 29.83 -14.18 6.80
CA GLN A 181 28.71 -14.97 6.35
C GLN A 181 28.83 -16.36 6.98
N ASP A 182 28.32 -16.52 8.20
CA ASP A 182 28.04 -17.83 8.77
C ASP A 182 26.76 -17.68 9.60
N GLU A 183 25.78 -18.58 9.38
CA GLU A 183 24.46 -18.69 10.04
C GLU A 183 23.25 -17.97 9.41
N ALA A 184 23.06 -18.12 8.10
CA ALA A 184 21.71 -18.18 7.53
C ALA A 184 21.57 -19.48 6.73
N GLY A 185 20.43 -20.16 6.90
CA GLY A 185 20.18 -21.55 6.53
C GLY A 185 20.64 -21.99 5.14
N GLY A 186 20.95 -23.28 5.04
CA GLY A 186 21.56 -23.94 3.88
C GLY A 186 20.94 -23.55 2.54
N GLU A 187 21.78 -23.59 1.51
CA GLU A 187 21.40 -23.37 0.12
C GLU A 187 20.11 -24.13 -0.24
N PRO A 188 19.13 -23.50 -0.93
CA PRO A 188 17.93 -24.20 -1.36
C PRO A 188 18.30 -25.43 -2.19
N ASP A 189 17.65 -26.56 -1.88
CA ASP A 189 17.90 -27.88 -2.46
C ASP A 189 18.15 -27.76 -3.98
N PRO A 190 19.27 -28.29 -4.51
CA PRO A 190 19.54 -28.26 -5.95
C PRO A 190 18.42 -28.89 -6.78
N GLU A 191 17.65 -29.84 -6.23
CA GLU A 191 16.49 -30.41 -6.91
C GLU A 191 15.35 -29.40 -7.05
N PHE A 192 15.10 -28.60 -6.00
CA PHE A 192 14.08 -27.57 -6.01
C PHE A 192 14.37 -26.48 -7.05
N ARG A 193 15.63 -26.02 -7.13
CA ARG A 193 16.07 -25.05 -8.14
C ARG A 193 15.85 -25.58 -9.56
N ARG A 194 16.23 -26.83 -9.82
CA ARG A 194 16.04 -27.48 -11.12
C ARG A 194 14.56 -27.54 -11.55
N ARG A 195 13.65 -27.84 -10.62
CA ARG A 195 12.21 -27.92 -10.91
C ARG A 195 11.60 -26.54 -11.24
N ILE A 196 12.07 -25.47 -10.59
CA ILE A 196 11.66 -24.10 -10.93
C ILE A 196 12.16 -23.73 -12.32
N GLU A 197 13.41 -24.03 -12.66
CA GLU A 197 13.98 -23.75 -13.98
C GLU A 197 13.24 -24.51 -15.10
N GLU A 198 12.85 -25.76 -14.85
CA GLU A 198 12.07 -26.57 -15.79
C GLU A 198 10.66 -26.00 -16.01
N LEU A 199 9.98 -25.55 -14.94
CA LEU A 199 8.69 -24.87 -15.05
C LEU A 199 8.81 -23.54 -15.80
N ALA A 200 9.84 -22.75 -15.50
CA ALA A 200 10.08 -21.45 -16.12
C ALA A 200 10.44 -21.55 -17.62
N ALA A 201 10.99 -22.69 -18.05
CA ALA A 201 11.33 -22.94 -19.45
C ALA A 201 10.13 -23.35 -20.32
N ARG A 202 8.97 -23.64 -19.73
CA ARG A 202 7.76 -23.99 -20.49
C ARG A 202 7.05 -22.75 -21.02
N GLU A 203 6.51 -22.85 -22.23
CA GLU A 203 5.76 -21.77 -22.88
C GLU A 203 4.44 -21.42 -22.15
N ASP A 204 3.92 -22.34 -21.33
CA ASP A 204 2.70 -22.17 -20.54
C ASP A 204 2.97 -21.64 -19.12
N PHE A 205 4.20 -21.25 -18.79
CA PHE A 205 4.57 -20.78 -17.46
C PHE A 205 3.69 -19.62 -16.95
N GLN A 206 3.30 -18.71 -17.83
CA GLN A 206 2.46 -17.55 -17.49
C GLN A 206 0.95 -17.85 -17.46
N THR A 207 0.55 -19.08 -17.82
CA THR A 207 -0.85 -19.48 -17.76
C THR A 207 -1.26 -19.83 -16.33
N GLU A 208 -2.57 -19.83 -16.07
CA GLU A 208 -3.14 -20.25 -14.78
C GLU A 208 -2.65 -21.65 -14.34
N GLU A 209 -2.44 -22.54 -15.29
CA GLU A 209 -1.96 -23.90 -15.04
C GLU A 209 -0.48 -23.92 -14.65
N GLY A 210 0.38 -23.22 -15.39
CA GLY A 210 1.81 -23.09 -15.08
C GLY A 210 2.07 -22.37 -13.74
N GLN A 211 1.32 -21.31 -13.46
CA GLN A 211 1.40 -20.58 -12.19
C GLN A 211 0.88 -21.42 -11.01
N ARG A 212 -0.12 -22.28 -11.22
CA ARG A 212 -0.61 -23.22 -10.20
C ARG A 212 0.43 -24.29 -9.87
N GLU A 213 1.10 -24.85 -10.88
CA GLU A 213 2.19 -25.80 -10.67
C GLU A 213 3.35 -25.19 -9.88
N LEU A 214 3.72 -23.94 -10.19
CA LEU A 214 4.73 -23.20 -9.43
C LEU A 214 4.32 -23.00 -7.96
N ARG A 215 3.06 -22.60 -7.70
CA ARG A 215 2.55 -22.43 -6.34
C ARG A 215 2.61 -23.73 -5.54
N ASN A 216 2.17 -24.84 -6.14
CA ASN A 216 2.23 -26.16 -5.50
C ASN A 216 3.69 -26.56 -5.18
N LEU A 217 4.63 -26.30 -6.10
CA LEU A 217 6.04 -26.59 -5.89
C LEU A 217 6.61 -25.79 -4.70
N VAL A 218 6.28 -24.50 -4.59
CA VAL A 218 6.70 -23.64 -3.47
C VAL A 218 6.07 -24.10 -2.16
N GLU A 219 4.79 -24.46 -2.16
CA GLU A 219 4.07 -24.98 -0.98
C GLU A 219 4.66 -26.30 -0.49
N ASP A 220 5.03 -27.21 -1.40
CA ASP A 220 5.73 -28.46 -1.08
C ASP A 220 7.12 -28.21 -0.47
N ALA A 221 7.86 -27.21 -0.93
CA ALA A 221 9.18 -26.89 -0.36
C ALA A 221 9.08 -26.25 1.02
N VAL A 222 8.09 -25.37 1.24
CA VAL A 222 7.84 -24.75 2.54
C VAL A 222 7.35 -25.80 3.55
N SER A 223 6.51 -26.74 3.12
CA SER A 223 6.04 -27.83 3.97
C SER A 223 7.11 -28.91 4.20
N GLY A 224 7.96 -29.21 3.23
CA GLY A 224 9.07 -30.17 3.35
C GLY A 224 10.12 -29.77 4.39
N LEU A 225 10.40 -28.47 4.53
CA LEU A 225 11.28 -27.93 5.57
C LEU A 225 10.73 -28.15 7.00
N THR A 226 9.42 -28.37 7.16
CA THR A 226 8.81 -28.62 8.47
C THR A 226 8.89 -30.09 8.93
N GLN A 227 9.10 -31.05 8.02
CA GLN A 227 9.16 -32.47 8.37
C GLN A 227 10.59 -32.99 8.64
N GLU A 228 11.64 -32.40 8.06
CA GLU A 228 13.02 -32.82 8.34
C GLU A 228 13.54 -32.36 9.72
N GLY A 229 12.84 -31.45 10.40
CA GLY A 229 13.19 -30.96 11.74
C GLY A 229 12.73 -31.82 12.93
N GLN A 230 11.90 -32.86 12.71
CA GLN A 230 11.30 -33.65 13.82
C GLN A 230 11.70 -35.14 13.84
N GLY A 231 12.75 -35.54 13.11
CA GLY A 231 13.16 -36.95 12.99
C GLY A 231 14.29 -37.45 13.91
N ALA A 232 14.94 -36.60 14.71
CA ALA A 232 16.20 -36.95 15.39
C ALA A 232 16.20 -36.76 16.92
N ALA A 233 15.14 -37.16 17.63
CA ALA A 233 15.15 -37.13 19.10
C ALA A 233 14.41 -38.31 19.74
N THR A 234 14.65 -39.55 19.30
CA THR A 234 14.21 -40.73 20.09
C THR A 234 15.02 -41.98 19.73
N ARG A 235 16.27 -42.08 20.25
CA ARG A 235 16.92 -43.37 20.60
C ARG A 235 18.35 -43.14 21.11
N ARG A 236 18.50 -43.03 22.44
CA ARG A 236 19.53 -43.75 23.23
C ARG A 236 19.45 -43.32 24.71
N ARG A 237 18.78 -44.14 25.51
CA ARG A 237 19.25 -44.49 26.85
C ARG A 237 18.99 -45.99 27.02
N LEU A 238 20.00 -46.77 26.66
CA LEU A 238 20.14 -48.15 27.10
C LEU A 238 20.58 -48.12 28.57
N GLY A 239 19.97 -48.99 29.37
CA GLY A 239 20.47 -49.36 30.69
C GLY A 239 21.64 -50.33 30.62
#